data_AF-A0A9P0A9C5-F1
#
_entry.id   AF-A0A9P0A9C5-F1
#
_cell.length_a   1.000
_cell.length_b   1.000
_cell.length_c   1.000
_cell.angle_alpha   90.00
_cell.angle_beta   90.00
_cell.angle_gamma   90.00
#
_symmetry.space_group_name_H-M   'P 1'
#
loop_
_entity.id
_entity.type
_entity.pdbx_description
1 polymer ?
#
loop_
_entity_poly.entity_id
_entity_poly.type
_entity_poly.pdbx_seq_one_letter_code
_entity_poly.pdbx_strand_id
1 'polypeptide(L)'
;MYRQIDLTFCNRNNVGAALKFLSQELNFRGYPGLPKYTESENESDVMVALINNLWIATRQQEACKQEREDLQAEINELTDCNKKLNESLELSKKQLEEMQTLNSNLKLKQRKLLSKVASLEDDLKEVKQEASKLHGKLESFSNQFIHNIRKRDNEIDRLQNLIASDACRELYCGVSGELKEKFEKHKEERLKKMIGPDVEKDYIKSIRILEKNIQDLVVENVSWRQAMKTQYLQIISVLLPEEGSGDAIEAGLNFDLPYENFIRIFHKQWLLIIKRITLLMECRADELKLLMKNDNDPTVAQSN
;
A
#
# COMPACT_ATOMS: atom_id res chain seq x y z
N MET A 1 40.68 -46.37 31.52
CA MET A 1 41.70 -47.33 31.97
C MET A 1 42.06 -46.96 33.41
N TYR A 2 41.38 -47.54 34.40
CA TYR A 2 41.69 -47.30 35.81
C TYR A 2 43.00 -48.03 36.12
N ARG A 3 44.06 -47.31 36.50
CA ARG A 3 45.30 -47.93 36.98
C ARG A 3 44.94 -48.74 38.23
N GLN A 4 45.22 -50.04 38.22
CA GLN A 4 45.27 -50.83 39.44
C GLN A 4 46.28 -50.17 40.37
N ILE A 5 45.80 -49.64 41.49
CA ILE A 5 46.63 -49.13 42.56
C ILE A 5 47.01 -50.36 43.39
N ASP A 6 48.29 -50.72 43.41
CA ASP A 6 48.81 -51.72 44.34
C ASP A 6 48.52 -51.22 45.76
N LEU A 7 47.74 -51.99 46.52
CA LEU A 7 47.18 -51.58 47.82
C LEU A 7 48.23 -51.46 48.94
N THR A 8 49.47 -51.92 48.70
CA THR A 8 50.51 -51.95 49.74
C THR A 8 51.85 -51.41 49.24
N PHE A 9 52.01 -50.08 49.35
CA PHE A 9 53.25 -49.36 49.06
C PHE A 9 54.38 -49.65 50.08
N CYS A 10 54.04 -49.95 51.33
CA CYS A 10 55.01 -50.14 52.43
C CYS A 10 54.71 -51.42 53.24
N ASN A 11 55.77 -52.13 53.66
CA ASN A 11 55.76 -53.30 54.54
C ASN A 11 56.96 -53.23 55.50
N ARG A 12 56.99 -54.08 56.54
CA ARG A 12 58.03 -54.04 57.58
C ARG A 12 59.47 -54.14 57.07
N ASN A 13 59.68 -54.78 55.91
CA ASN A 13 61.02 -55.01 55.36
C ASN A 13 61.50 -53.85 54.47
N ASN A 14 60.59 -52.98 54.01
CA ASN A 14 60.90 -51.91 53.06
C ASN A 14 60.65 -50.50 53.61
N VAL A 15 60.26 -50.34 54.88
CA VAL A 15 59.93 -49.05 55.52
C VAL A 15 60.99 -47.98 55.28
N GLY A 16 62.28 -48.30 55.49
CA GLY A 16 63.37 -47.33 55.29
C GLY A 16 63.54 -46.87 53.84
N ALA A 17 63.31 -47.75 52.86
CA ALA A 17 63.36 -47.41 51.44
C ALA A 17 62.11 -46.62 51.01
N ALA A 18 60.92 -47.03 51.51
CA ALA A 18 59.66 -46.36 51.26
C ALA A 18 59.65 -44.93 51.83
N LEU A 19 60.18 -44.71 53.03
CA LEU A 19 60.29 -43.37 53.64
C LEU A 19 61.25 -42.45 52.87
N LYS A 20 62.39 -42.99 52.37
CA LYS A 20 63.30 -42.21 51.51
C LYS A 20 62.63 -41.79 50.22
N PHE A 21 61.92 -42.71 49.57
CA PHE A 21 61.15 -42.42 48.36
C PHE A 21 60.04 -41.39 48.64
N LEU A 22 59.27 -41.58 49.71
CA LEU A 22 58.20 -40.65 50.10
C LEU A 22 58.75 -39.26 50.40
N SER A 23 59.89 -39.16 51.07
CA SER A 23 60.56 -37.87 51.34
C SER A 23 60.99 -37.17 50.04
N GLN A 24 61.45 -37.91 49.02
CA GLN A 24 61.77 -37.35 47.71
C GLN A 24 60.52 -36.86 46.96
N GLU A 25 59.44 -37.65 46.96
CA GLU A 25 58.16 -37.26 46.35
C GLU A 25 57.53 -36.06 47.05
N LEU A 26 57.54 -36.03 48.39
CA LEU A 26 57.04 -34.90 49.17
C LEU A 26 57.79 -33.62 48.80
N ASN A 27 59.13 -33.65 48.80
CA ASN A 27 59.94 -32.50 48.40
C ASN A 27 59.70 -32.08 46.94
N PHE A 28 59.58 -33.04 46.02
CA PHE A 28 59.28 -32.76 44.61
C PHE A 28 57.93 -32.04 44.44
N ARG A 29 56.94 -32.40 45.25
CA ARG A 29 55.61 -31.79 45.29
C ARG A 29 55.56 -30.50 46.14
N GLY A 30 56.68 -30.08 46.73
CA GLY A 30 56.79 -28.86 47.53
C GLY A 30 56.41 -29.01 49.01
N TYR A 31 56.20 -30.24 49.49
CA TYR A 31 55.93 -30.54 50.90
C TYR A 31 57.22 -30.71 51.72
N PRO A 32 57.18 -30.45 53.04
CA PRO A 32 58.30 -30.71 53.94
C PRO A 32 58.84 -32.16 53.89
N GLY A 33 60.14 -32.33 53.70
CA GLY A 33 60.81 -33.63 53.73
C GLY A 33 60.72 -34.35 55.08
N LEU A 34 60.87 -35.67 55.07
CA LEU A 34 60.82 -36.49 56.28
C LEU A 34 62.18 -36.54 56.99
N PRO A 35 62.19 -36.65 58.34
CA PRO A 35 63.40 -36.90 59.13
C PRO A 35 64.10 -38.21 58.70
N LYS A 36 65.41 -38.30 58.94
CA LYS A 36 66.16 -39.54 58.69
C LYS A 36 65.71 -40.62 59.67
N TYR A 37 65.13 -41.69 59.14
CA TYR A 37 64.72 -42.87 59.91
C TYR A 37 65.94 -43.67 60.37
N THR A 38 66.06 -43.85 61.69
CA THR A 38 67.00 -44.75 62.36
C THR A 38 66.22 -45.55 63.40
N GLU A 39 66.30 -46.88 63.36
CA GLU A 39 65.42 -47.85 64.05
C GLU A 39 65.36 -47.73 65.59
N SER A 40 66.15 -46.85 66.23
CA SER A 40 66.26 -46.78 67.69
C SER A 40 65.71 -45.52 68.38
N GLU A 41 65.54 -44.36 67.71
CA GLU A 41 65.17 -43.11 68.41
C GLU A 41 64.23 -42.13 67.64
N ASN A 42 64.00 -42.30 66.33
CA ASN A 42 63.32 -41.27 65.50
C ASN A 42 61.91 -41.63 64.97
N GLU A 43 61.29 -42.71 65.46
CA GLU A 43 59.98 -43.18 64.96
C GLU A 43 58.85 -42.17 65.18
N SER A 44 58.81 -41.54 66.35
CA SER A 44 57.80 -40.54 66.70
C SER A 44 57.90 -39.31 65.78
N ASP A 45 59.11 -38.82 65.52
CA ASP A 45 59.33 -37.63 64.70
C ASP A 45 58.98 -37.86 63.22
N VAL A 46 59.28 -39.05 62.70
CA VAL A 46 58.88 -39.45 61.34
C VAL A 46 57.36 -39.55 61.24
N MET A 47 56.68 -40.12 62.25
CA MET A 47 55.23 -40.19 62.29
C MET A 47 54.58 -38.80 62.37
N VAL A 48 55.11 -37.89 63.19
CA VAL A 48 54.63 -36.51 63.28
C VAL A 48 54.80 -35.79 61.93
N ALA A 49 55.96 -35.94 61.28
CA ALA A 49 56.19 -35.36 59.96
C ALA A 49 55.25 -35.93 58.88
N LEU A 50 54.95 -37.24 58.93
CA LEU A 50 53.99 -37.88 58.03
C LEU A 50 52.56 -37.37 58.26
N ILE A 51 52.12 -37.25 59.52
CA ILE A 51 50.80 -36.74 59.88
C ILE A 51 50.65 -35.29 59.43
N ASN A 52 51.67 -34.45 59.65
CA ASN A 52 51.66 -33.06 59.22
C ASN A 52 51.61 -32.95 57.69
N ASN A 53 52.41 -33.74 56.96
CA ASN A 53 52.37 -33.77 55.51
C ASN A 53 51.02 -34.27 54.97
N LEU A 54 50.42 -35.29 55.60
CA LEU A 54 49.08 -35.76 55.26
C LEU A 54 48.03 -34.67 55.49
N TRP A 55 48.13 -33.93 56.59
CA TRP A 55 47.23 -32.82 56.90
C TRP A 55 47.35 -31.68 55.87
N ILE A 56 48.58 -31.26 55.52
CA ILE A 56 48.82 -30.23 54.49
C ILE A 56 48.27 -30.71 53.14
N ALA A 57 48.58 -31.94 52.73
CA ALA A 57 48.12 -32.49 51.46
C ALA A 57 46.59 -32.58 51.38
N THR A 58 45.93 -32.99 52.47
CA THR A 58 44.47 -33.05 52.53
C THR A 58 43.86 -31.66 52.42
N ARG A 59 44.42 -30.67 53.12
CA ARG A 59 43.95 -29.27 53.05
C ARG A 59 44.15 -28.66 51.68
N GLN A 60 45.30 -28.92 51.05
CA GLN A 60 45.59 -28.45 49.71
C GLN A 60 44.67 -29.11 48.67
N GLN A 61 44.39 -30.41 48.81
CA GLN A 61 43.44 -31.09 47.94
C GLN A 61 42.03 -30.50 48.05
N GLU A 62 41.59 -30.19 49.27
CA GLU A 62 40.28 -29.57 49.51
C GLU A 62 40.20 -28.15 48.94
N ALA A 63 41.27 -27.35 49.10
CA ALA A 63 41.39 -26.03 48.50
C ALA A 63 41.37 -26.09 46.96
N CYS A 64 42.16 -26.99 46.34
CA CYS A 64 42.16 -27.19 44.90
C CYS A 64 40.81 -27.70 44.37
N LYS A 65 40.09 -28.50 45.17
CA LYS A 65 38.74 -28.96 44.80
C LYS A 65 37.77 -27.77 44.80
N GLN A 66 37.80 -26.94 45.83
CA GLN A 66 36.97 -25.74 45.90
C GLN A 66 37.25 -24.79 44.73
N GLU A 67 38.53 -24.47 44.46
CA GLU A 67 38.93 -23.62 43.34
C GLU A 67 38.46 -24.17 42.00
N ARG A 68 38.52 -25.49 41.81
CA ARG A 68 37.99 -26.13 40.59
C ARG A 68 36.47 -26.01 40.47
N GLU A 69 35.74 -26.12 41.59
CA GLU A 69 34.29 -25.94 41.61
C GLU A 69 33.91 -24.48 41.31
N ASP A 70 34.63 -23.53 41.89
CA ASP A 70 34.44 -22.09 41.66
C ASP A 70 34.71 -21.71 40.20
N LEU A 71 35.83 -22.17 39.63
CA LEU A 71 36.16 -21.95 38.21
C LEU A 71 35.14 -22.63 37.27
N GLN A 72 34.64 -23.81 37.64
CA GLN A 72 33.62 -24.48 36.84
C GLN A 72 32.29 -23.71 36.86
N ALA A 73 31.92 -23.11 38.00
CA ALA A 73 30.76 -22.25 38.09
C ALA A 73 30.92 -21.00 37.22
N GLU A 74 32.08 -20.33 37.28
CA GLU A 74 32.38 -19.16 36.45
C GLU A 74 32.34 -19.50 34.94
N ILE A 75 32.91 -20.63 34.53
CA ILE A 75 32.84 -21.10 33.14
C ILE A 75 31.38 -21.29 32.70
N ASN A 76 30.54 -21.88 33.56
CA ASN A 76 29.13 -22.09 33.23
C ASN A 76 28.40 -20.74 33.06
N GLU A 77 28.63 -19.78 33.96
CA GLU A 77 28.04 -18.44 33.88
C GLU A 77 28.49 -17.68 32.61
N LEU A 78 29.78 -17.74 32.27
CA LEU A 78 30.31 -17.13 31.05
C LEU A 78 29.76 -17.81 29.79
N THR A 79 29.53 -19.12 29.84
CA THR A 79 28.93 -19.87 28.72
C THR A 79 27.48 -19.44 28.51
N ASP A 80 26.70 -19.30 29.59
CA ASP A 80 25.33 -18.81 29.52
C ASP A 80 25.24 -17.35 29.05
N CYS A 81 26.14 -16.49 29.51
CA CYS A 81 26.25 -15.11 29.03
C CYS A 81 26.57 -15.06 27.53
N ASN A 82 27.53 -15.86 27.06
CA ASN A 82 27.85 -15.95 25.64
C ASN A 82 26.68 -16.47 24.81
N LYS A 83 25.92 -17.44 25.32
CA LYS A 83 24.72 -17.94 24.64
C LYS A 83 23.68 -16.83 24.46
N LYS A 84 23.36 -16.08 25.53
CA LYS A 84 22.44 -14.95 25.47
C LYS A 84 22.92 -13.85 24.53
N LEU A 85 24.22 -13.57 24.51
CA LEU A 85 24.81 -12.59 23.62
C LEU A 85 24.67 -13.01 22.15
N ASN A 86 24.91 -14.29 21.85
CA ASN A 86 24.73 -14.84 20.50
C ASN A 86 23.26 -14.81 20.06
N GLU A 87 22.32 -15.16 20.93
CA GLU A 87 20.89 -15.05 20.66
C GLU A 87 20.48 -13.61 20.34
N SER A 88 20.96 -12.63 21.13
CA SER A 88 20.72 -11.20 20.90
C SER A 88 21.35 -10.69 19.60
N LEU A 89 22.55 -11.18 19.27
CA LEU A 89 23.22 -10.85 18.01
C LEU A 89 22.42 -11.35 16.80
N GLU A 90 21.93 -12.59 16.85
CA GLU A 90 21.11 -13.15 15.76
C GLU A 90 19.76 -12.44 15.61
N LEU A 91 19.12 -12.07 16.72
CA LEU A 91 17.90 -11.25 16.68
C LEU A 91 18.18 -9.89 16.01
N SER A 92 19.28 -9.25 16.38
CA SER A 92 19.67 -7.94 15.85
C SER A 92 19.99 -8.01 14.35
N LYS A 93 20.63 -9.09 13.87
CA LYS A 93 20.88 -9.32 12.45
C LYS A 93 19.57 -9.47 11.66
N LYS A 94 18.62 -10.26 12.17
CA LYS A 94 17.29 -10.42 11.53
C LYS A 94 16.56 -9.09 11.42
N GLN A 95 16.54 -8.30 12.50
CA GLN A 95 15.94 -6.97 12.48
C GLN A 95 16.62 -6.03 11.48
N LEU A 96 17.94 -6.11 11.34
CA LEU A 96 18.68 -5.32 10.35
C LEU A 96 18.30 -5.72 8.92
N GLU A 97 18.18 -7.01 8.62
CA GLU A 97 17.75 -7.51 7.31
C GLU A 97 16.32 -7.08 6.98
N GLU A 98 15.40 -7.18 7.94
CA GLU A 98 14.02 -6.70 7.81
C GLU A 98 13.99 -5.19 7.52
N MET A 99 14.78 -4.40 8.24
CA MET A 99 14.86 -2.95 8.01
C MET A 99 15.47 -2.61 6.64
N GLN A 100 16.46 -3.37 6.18
CA GLN A 100 17.07 -3.18 4.85
C GLN A 100 16.09 -3.49 3.72
N THR A 101 15.30 -4.56 3.85
CA THR A 101 14.26 -4.92 2.87
C THR A 101 13.15 -3.87 2.85
N LEU A 102 12.67 -3.44 4.01
CA LEU A 102 11.67 -2.37 4.13
C LEU A 102 12.16 -1.06 3.51
N ASN A 103 13.41 -0.65 3.79
CA ASN A 103 14.01 0.55 3.20
C ASN A 103 14.12 0.44 1.67
N SER A 104 14.51 -0.72 1.15
CA SER A 104 14.58 -0.98 -0.29
C SER A 104 13.20 -0.86 -0.95
N ASN A 105 12.16 -1.42 -0.33
CA ASN A 105 10.78 -1.32 -0.79
C ASN A 105 10.27 0.13 -0.79
N LEU A 106 10.58 0.90 0.27
CA LEU A 106 10.22 2.32 0.36
C LEU A 106 10.91 3.14 -0.73
N LYS A 107 12.20 2.89 -1.00
CA LYS A 107 12.93 3.55 -2.10
C LYS A 107 12.31 3.25 -3.47
N LEU A 108 11.90 2.00 -3.71
CA LEU A 108 11.20 1.64 -4.95
C LEU A 108 9.85 2.35 -5.07
N LYS A 109 9.07 2.39 -3.98
CA LYS A 109 7.79 3.12 -3.94
C LYS A 109 7.99 4.61 -4.19
N GLN A 110 9.00 5.23 -3.59
CA GLN A 110 9.36 6.62 -3.82
C GLN A 110 9.70 6.90 -5.29
N ARG A 111 10.51 6.04 -5.92
CA ARG A 111 10.84 6.18 -7.35
C ARG A 111 9.60 6.10 -8.24
N LYS A 112 8.68 5.17 -7.96
CA LYS A 112 7.41 5.05 -8.69
C LYS A 112 6.54 6.30 -8.54
N LEU A 113 6.45 6.84 -7.32
CA LEU A 113 5.69 8.07 -7.06
C LEU A 113 6.31 9.28 -7.77
N LEU A 114 7.64 9.43 -7.74
CA LEU A 114 8.33 10.50 -8.46
C LEU A 114 8.10 10.42 -9.98
N SER A 115 8.16 9.23 -10.56
CA SER A 115 7.82 9.03 -11.97
C SER A 115 6.36 9.37 -12.28
N LYS A 116 5.42 9.05 -11.37
CA LYS A 116 4.01 9.42 -11.55
C LYS A 116 3.79 10.92 -11.44
N VAL A 117 4.49 11.60 -10.53
CA VAL A 117 4.45 13.06 -10.41
C VAL A 117 4.94 13.70 -11.70
N ALA A 118 6.08 13.27 -12.25
CA ALA A 118 6.60 13.81 -13.51
C ALA A 118 5.61 13.63 -14.67
N SER A 119 4.99 12.45 -14.80
CA SER A 119 3.94 12.22 -15.80
C SER A 119 2.74 13.14 -15.61
N LEU A 120 2.27 13.34 -14.38
CA LEU A 120 1.15 14.23 -14.11
C LEU A 120 1.49 15.71 -14.36
N GLU A 121 2.74 16.11 -14.14
CA GLU A 121 3.22 17.45 -14.48
C GLU A 121 3.21 17.70 -15.99
N ASP A 122 3.56 16.69 -16.78
CA ASP A 122 3.51 16.77 -18.23
C ASP A 122 2.06 16.79 -18.75
N ASP A 123 1.18 15.93 -18.23
CA ASP A 123 -0.27 15.97 -18.52
C ASP A 123 -0.86 17.36 -18.19
N LEU A 124 -0.47 17.94 -17.04
CA LEU A 124 -0.92 19.27 -16.63
C LEU A 124 -0.42 20.37 -17.58
N LYS A 125 0.81 20.28 -18.09
CA LYS A 125 1.33 21.22 -19.08
C LYS A 125 0.52 21.13 -20.38
N GLU A 126 0.22 19.92 -20.83
CA GLU A 126 -0.57 19.70 -22.05
C GLU A 126 -1.97 20.30 -21.91
N VAL A 127 -2.68 20.00 -20.82
CA VAL A 127 -4.01 20.57 -20.54
C VAL A 127 -3.96 22.10 -20.47
N LYS A 128 -2.94 22.69 -19.85
CA LYS A 128 -2.76 24.16 -19.82
C LYS A 128 -2.56 24.74 -21.22
N GLN A 129 -1.79 24.09 -22.08
CA GLN A 129 -1.58 24.53 -23.45
C GLN A 129 -2.88 24.44 -24.26
N GLU A 130 -3.65 23.36 -24.11
CA GLU A 130 -4.93 23.20 -24.79
C GLU A 130 -5.96 24.22 -24.32
N ALA A 131 -6.07 24.44 -23.00
CA ALA A 131 -6.94 25.47 -22.43
C ALA A 131 -6.58 26.87 -22.97
N SER A 132 -5.29 27.19 -23.07
CA SER A 132 -4.82 28.46 -23.66
C SER A 132 -5.20 28.58 -25.15
N LYS A 133 -5.04 27.51 -25.94
CA LYS A 133 -5.46 27.48 -27.35
C LYS A 133 -6.97 27.68 -27.51
N LEU A 134 -7.78 27.01 -26.69
CA LEU A 134 -9.24 27.16 -26.70
C LEU A 134 -9.67 28.56 -26.29
N HIS A 135 -9.01 29.14 -25.27
CA HIS A 135 -9.25 30.51 -24.85
C HIS A 135 -8.97 31.51 -25.99
N GLY A 136 -7.85 31.37 -26.69
CA GLY A 136 -7.53 32.22 -27.85
C GLY A 136 -8.55 32.10 -29.00
N LYS A 137 -9.07 30.89 -29.26
CA LYS A 137 -10.17 30.69 -30.23
C LYS A 137 -11.45 31.38 -29.78
N LEU A 138 -11.81 31.25 -28.51
CA LEU A 138 -13.00 31.89 -27.94
C LEU A 138 -12.91 33.41 -28.03
N GLU A 139 -11.75 33.99 -27.70
CA GLU A 139 -11.50 35.42 -27.82
C GLU A 139 -11.59 35.89 -29.27
N SER A 140 -11.01 35.14 -30.22
CA SER A 140 -11.15 35.42 -31.65
C SER A 140 -12.61 35.42 -32.10
N PHE A 141 -13.39 34.41 -31.71
CA PHE A 141 -14.81 34.34 -32.03
C PHE A 141 -15.60 35.48 -31.40
N SER A 142 -15.34 35.81 -30.14
CA SER A 142 -15.96 36.95 -29.46
C SER A 142 -15.71 38.25 -30.24
N ASN A 143 -14.48 38.51 -30.64
CA ASN A 143 -14.12 39.69 -31.44
C ASN A 143 -14.80 39.69 -32.83
N GLN A 144 -14.90 38.53 -33.49
CA GLN A 144 -15.62 38.39 -34.76
C GLN A 144 -17.12 38.67 -34.59
N PHE A 145 -17.75 38.16 -33.52
CA PHE A 145 -19.16 38.44 -33.23
C PHE A 145 -19.39 39.92 -32.95
N ILE A 146 -18.54 40.56 -32.12
CA ILE A 146 -18.62 41.99 -31.83
C ILE A 146 -18.49 42.80 -33.14
N HIS A 147 -17.53 42.47 -34.00
CA HIS A 147 -17.38 43.13 -35.29
C HIS A 147 -18.60 42.95 -36.19
N ASN A 148 -19.16 41.73 -36.26
CA ASN A 148 -20.35 41.45 -37.06
C ASN A 148 -21.59 42.18 -36.53
N ILE A 149 -21.76 42.26 -35.21
CA ILE A 149 -22.84 43.02 -34.57
C ILE A 149 -22.71 44.51 -34.95
N ARG A 150 -21.53 45.12 -34.75
CA ARG A 150 -21.29 46.52 -35.15
C ARG A 150 -21.56 46.77 -36.63
N LYS A 151 -21.19 45.83 -37.50
CA LYS A 151 -21.48 45.93 -38.93
C LYS A 151 -22.97 45.89 -39.23
N ARG A 152 -23.74 45.06 -38.50
CA ARG A 152 -25.20 44.99 -38.61
C ARG A 152 -25.86 46.25 -38.04
N ASP A 153 -25.41 46.73 -36.89
CA ASP A 153 -25.91 47.98 -36.28
C ASP A 153 -25.72 49.16 -37.24
N ASN A 154 -24.54 49.32 -37.82
CA ASN A 154 -24.27 50.35 -38.83
C ASN A 154 -25.16 50.23 -40.08
N GLU A 155 -25.51 49.01 -40.49
CA GLU A 155 -26.42 48.79 -41.62
C GLU A 155 -27.87 49.11 -41.26
N ILE A 156 -28.30 48.77 -40.04
CA ILE A 156 -29.60 49.17 -39.50
C ILE A 156 -29.69 50.69 -39.47
N ASP A 157 -28.67 51.39 -38.95
CA ASP A 157 -28.62 52.85 -38.93
C ASP A 157 -28.71 53.45 -40.33
N ARG A 158 -28.00 52.88 -41.32
CA ARG A 158 -28.12 53.32 -42.72
C ARG A 158 -29.53 53.14 -43.27
N LEU A 159 -30.14 51.97 -43.05
CA LEU A 159 -31.50 51.69 -43.50
C LEU A 159 -32.52 52.58 -42.81
N GLN A 160 -32.38 52.83 -41.51
CA GLN A 160 -33.22 53.77 -40.76
C GLN A 160 -33.10 55.19 -41.31
N ASN A 161 -31.88 55.64 -41.63
CA ASN A 161 -31.66 56.96 -42.26
C ASN A 161 -32.26 57.05 -43.66
N LEU A 162 -32.17 55.98 -44.46
CA LEU A 162 -32.82 55.92 -45.78
C LEU A 162 -34.34 55.96 -45.67
N ILE A 163 -34.93 55.19 -44.74
CA ILE A 163 -36.38 55.22 -44.47
C ILE A 163 -36.80 56.60 -44.01
N ALA A 164 -36.05 57.25 -43.12
CA ALA A 164 -36.33 58.62 -42.69
C ALA A 164 -36.24 59.62 -43.85
N SER A 165 -35.25 59.47 -44.74
CA SER A 165 -35.11 60.29 -45.95
C SER A 165 -36.25 60.07 -46.95
N ASP A 166 -36.65 58.82 -47.18
CA ASP A 166 -37.75 58.46 -48.06
C ASP A 166 -39.11 58.86 -47.46
N ALA A 167 -39.30 58.75 -46.14
CA ALA A 167 -40.48 59.29 -45.45
C ALA A 167 -40.55 60.82 -45.53
N CYS A 168 -39.41 61.51 -45.43
CA CYS A 168 -39.32 62.94 -45.73
C CYS A 168 -39.63 63.25 -47.21
N ARG A 169 -39.27 62.35 -48.14
CA ARG A 169 -39.56 62.48 -49.57
C ARG A 169 -41.04 62.20 -49.87
N GLU A 170 -41.69 61.27 -49.18
CA GLU A 170 -43.14 61.04 -49.22
C GLU A 170 -43.93 62.20 -48.60
N LEU A 171 -43.39 62.88 -47.59
CA LEU A 171 -43.97 64.12 -47.04
C LEU A 171 -43.84 65.32 -48.00
N TYR A 172 -42.80 65.36 -48.85
CA TYR A 172 -42.56 66.45 -49.81
C TYR A 172 -43.19 66.22 -51.20
N CYS A 173 -43.38 64.98 -51.61
CA CYS A 173 -43.98 64.61 -52.88
C CYS A 173 -45.20 63.73 -52.59
N GLY A 174 -46.40 64.32 -52.67
CA GLY A 174 -47.68 63.64 -52.46
C GLY A 174 -47.96 62.54 -53.49
N VAL A 175 -47.25 61.42 -53.41
CA VAL A 175 -47.42 60.24 -54.26
C VAL A 175 -47.86 59.07 -53.37
N SER A 176 -49.07 59.17 -52.82
CA SER A 176 -49.56 58.29 -51.74
C SER A 176 -50.52 57.17 -52.19
N GLY A 177 -50.84 57.03 -53.48
CA GLY A 177 -51.79 56.02 -53.96
C GLY A 177 -51.14 54.84 -54.69
N GLU A 178 -50.54 55.12 -55.84
CA GLU A 178 -50.18 54.09 -56.83
C GLU A 178 -48.91 53.31 -56.50
N LEU A 179 -47.99 53.88 -55.73
CA LEU A 179 -46.76 53.19 -55.33
C LEU A 179 -47.01 52.17 -54.22
N LYS A 180 -47.95 52.42 -53.30
CA LYS A 180 -48.32 51.46 -52.24
C LYS A 180 -48.92 50.19 -52.82
N GLU A 181 -49.77 50.30 -53.84
CA GLU A 181 -50.37 49.14 -54.49
C GLU A 181 -49.34 48.32 -55.28
N LYS A 182 -48.40 48.99 -55.97
CA LYS A 182 -47.30 48.31 -56.66
C LYS A 182 -46.32 47.66 -55.68
N PHE A 183 -46.04 48.27 -54.53
CA PHE A 183 -45.16 47.69 -53.51
C PHE A 183 -45.76 46.45 -52.86
N GLU A 184 -47.05 46.47 -52.51
CA GLU A 184 -47.70 45.29 -51.92
C GLU A 184 -47.83 44.15 -52.93
N LYS A 185 -48.17 44.42 -54.20
CA LYS A 185 -48.12 43.40 -55.27
C LYS A 185 -46.72 42.82 -55.44
N HIS A 186 -45.69 43.67 -55.45
CA HIS A 186 -44.30 43.22 -55.64
C HIS A 186 -43.76 42.47 -54.41
N LYS A 187 -44.25 42.77 -53.20
CA LYS A 187 -43.94 42.07 -51.95
C LYS A 187 -44.61 40.70 -51.90
N GLU A 188 -45.87 40.57 -52.28
CA GLU A 188 -46.55 39.28 -52.45
C GLU A 188 -45.86 38.41 -53.52
N GLU A 189 -45.42 39.01 -54.62
CA GLU A 189 -44.73 38.31 -55.71
C GLU A 189 -43.30 37.89 -55.32
N ARG A 190 -42.62 38.68 -54.48
CA ARG A 190 -41.34 38.29 -53.85
C ARG A 190 -41.53 37.19 -52.81
N LEU A 191 -42.59 37.24 -52.00
CA LEU A 191 -42.92 36.19 -51.04
C LEU A 191 -43.22 34.86 -51.75
N LYS A 192 -43.96 34.90 -52.87
CA LYS A 192 -44.22 33.75 -53.74
C LYS A 192 -42.97 33.21 -54.45
N LYS A 193 -41.95 34.05 -54.68
CA LYS A 193 -40.65 33.62 -55.24
C LYS A 193 -39.67 33.11 -54.16
N MET A 194 -39.72 33.63 -52.94
CA MET A 194 -38.90 33.16 -51.81
C MET A 194 -39.42 31.85 -51.23
N ILE A 195 -40.75 31.68 -51.18
CA ILE A 195 -41.41 30.43 -50.84
C ILE A 195 -41.60 29.66 -52.15
N GLY A 196 -40.49 29.22 -52.75
CA GLY A 196 -40.56 28.29 -53.87
C GLY A 196 -41.20 26.97 -53.41
N PRO A 197 -41.99 26.29 -54.25
CA PRO A 197 -42.68 25.03 -53.89
C PRO A 197 -41.74 23.87 -53.50
N ASP A 198 -40.42 24.06 -53.60
CA ASP A 198 -39.39 23.11 -53.18
C ASP A 198 -38.83 23.35 -51.78
N VAL A 199 -38.91 24.57 -51.22
CA VAL A 199 -38.37 24.86 -49.88
C VAL A 199 -39.15 24.09 -48.81
N GLU A 200 -40.47 24.06 -48.92
CA GLU A 200 -41.33 23.28 -48.03
C GLU A 200 -41.07 21.77 -48.17
N LYS A 201 -40.83 21.27 -49.39
CA LYS A 201 -40.45 19.88 -49.62
C LYS A 201 -39.09 19.54 -49.04
N ASP A 202 -38.12 20.45 -49.08
CA ASP A 202 -36.79 20.25 -48.52
C ASP A 202 -36.79 20.31 -46.99
N TYR A 203 -37.63 21.15 -46.39
CA TYR A 203 -37.91 21.09 -44.96
C TYR A 203 -38.60 19.78 -44.57
N ILE A 204 -39.59 19.32 -45.33
CA ILE A 204 -40.25 18.02 -45.08
C ILE A 204 -39.25 16.86 -45.21
N LYS A 205 -38.34 16.88 -46.20
CA LYS A 205 -37.26 15.88 -46.31
C LYS A 205 -36.33 15.93 -45.11
N SER A 206 -35.91 17.12 -44.70
CA SER A 206 -35.02 17.30 -43.55
C SER A 206 -35.65 16.81 -42.25
N ILE A 207 -36.95 17.08 -42.05
CA ILE A 207 -37.73 16.58 -40.93
C ILE A 207 -37.79 15.06 -40.94
N ARG A 208 -38.07 14.43 -42.09
CA ARG A 208 -38.08 12.95 -42.19
C ARG A 208 -36.73 12.30 -41.89
N ILE A 209 -35.63 12.93 -42.30
CA ILE A 209 -34.27 12.45 -41.98
C ILE A 209 -34.02 12.54 -40.47
N LEU A 210 -34.41 13.66 -39.85
CA LEU A 210 -34.28 13.83 -38.40
C LEU A 210 -35.16 12.86 -37.62
N GLU A 211 -36.40 12.62 -38.05
CA GLU A 211 -37.30 11.62 -37.47
C GLU A 211 -36.72 10.22 -37.55
N LYS A 212 -36.14 9.84 -38.70
CA LYS A 212 -35.45 8.56 -38.86
C LYS A 212 -34.23 8.45 -37.94
N ASN A 213 -33.40 9.48 -37.87
CA ASN A 213 -32.23 9.50 -36.99
C ASN A 213 -32.64 9.38 -35.51
N ILE A 214 -33.74 10.01 -35.10
CA ILE A 214 -34.28 9.87 -33.76
C ILE A 214 -34.74 8.43 -33.51
N GLN A 215 -35.43 7.79 -34.46
CA GLN A 215 -35.83 6.38 -34.32
C GLN A 215 -34.61 5.45 -34.20
N ASP A 216 -33.59 5.65 -35.03
CA ASP A 216 -32.36 4.85 -34.99
C ASP A 216 -31.63 5.04 -33.65
N LEU A 217 -31.51 6.28 -33.16
CA LEU A 217 -30.91 6.58 -31.85
C LEU A 217 -31.72 6.00 -30.68
N VAL A 218 -33.05 5.94 -30.76
CA VAL A 218 -33.89 5.31 -29.74
C VAL A 218 -33.64 3.80 -29.70
N VAL A 219 -33.57 3.14 -30.86
CA VAL A 219 -33.24 1.70 -30.96
C VAL A 219 -31.84 1.44 -30.41
N GLU A 220 -30.87 2.28 -30.77
CA GLU A 220 -29.50 2.18 -30.27
C GLU A 220 -29.46 2.36 -28.74
N ASN A 221 -30.19 3.34 -28.20
CA ASN A 221 -30.26 3.58 -26.75
C ASN A 221 -30.84 2.37 -26.00
N VAL A 222 -31.88 1.72 -26.54
CA VAL A 222 -32.44 0.48 -25.98
C VAL A 222 -31.38 -0.64 -25.98
N SER A 223 -30.64 -0.80 -27.08
CA SER A 223 -29.53 -1.77 -27.18
C SER A 223 -28.44 -1.51 -26.14
N TRP A 224 -28.00 -0.25 -25.99
CA TRP A 224 -27.00 0.14 -24.99
C TRP A 224 -27.48 -0.08 -23.55
N ARG A 225 -28.74 0.23 -23.24
CA ARG A 225 -29.34 -0.05 -21.92
C ARG A 225 -29.34 -1.55 -21.62
N GLN A 226 -29.67 -2.38 -22.61
CA GLN A 226 -29.68 -3.82 -22.45
C GLN A 226 -28.27 -4.39 -22.29
N ALA A 227 -27.29 -3.86 -23.02
CA ALA A 227 -25.88 -4.20 -22.86
C ALA A 227 -25.35 -3.81 -21.46
N MET A 228 -25.68 -2.61 -20.98
CA MET A 228 -25.31 -2.17 -19.62
C MET A 228 -25.97 -3.04 -18.53
N LYS A 229 -27.26 -3.38 -18.67
CA LYS A 229 -27.93 -4.32 -17.74
C LYS A 229 -27.20 -5.66 -17.71
N THR A 230 -26.79 -6.17 -18.87
CA THR A 230 -26.08 -7.45 -18.99
C THR A 230 -24.70 -7.40 -18.32
N GLN A 231 -23.91 -6.34 -18.56
CA GLN A 231 -22.60 -6.16 -17.92
C GLN A 231 -22.72 -6.00 -16.40
N TYR A 232 -23.74 -5.28 -15.93
CA TYR A 232 -24.00 -5.09 -14.50
C TYR A 232 -24.37 -6.41 -13.83
N LEU A 233 -25.22 -7.23 -14.45
CA LEU A 233 -25.54 -8.58 -13.96
C LEU A 233 -24.32 -9.50 -13.95
N GLN A 234 -23.44 -9.41 -14.95
CA GLN A 234 -22.16 -10.14 -14.97
C GLN A 234 -21.26 -9.74 -13.79
N ILE A 235 -21.11 -8.43 -13.53
CA ILE A 235 -20.32 -7.92 -12.41
C ILE A 235 -20.90 -8.40 -11.07
N ILE A 236 -22.22 -8.36 -10.90
CA ILE A 236 -22.88 -8.87 -9.70
C ILE A 236 -22.68 -10.38 -9.53
N SER A 237 -22.80 -11.16 -10.60
CA SER A 237 -22.59 -12.62 -10.54
C SER A 237 -21.17 -13.01 -10.09
N VAL A 238 -20.17 -12.18 -10.41
CA VAL A 238 -18.78 -12.36 -9.96
C VAL A 238 -18.60 -11.93 -8.50
N LEU A 239 -19.36 -10.92 -8.03
CA LEU A 239 -19.21 -10.35 -6.69
C LEU A 239 -20.10 -11.02 -5.62
N LEU A 240 -21.18 -11.68 -6.00
CA LEU A 240 -22.16 -12.31 -5.12
C LEU A 240 -22.60 -13.66 -5.73
N PRO A 241 -21.94 -14.78 -5.41
CA PRO A 241 -22.27 -16.10 -5.97
C PRO A 241 -23.42 -16.83 -5.24
N GLU A 242 -24.06 -16.22 -4.24
CA GLU A 242 -25.14 -16.88 -3.49
C GLU A 242 -26.45 -16.91 -4.28
N GLU A 243 -26.90 -18.12 -4.60
CA GLU A 243 -28.17 -18.45 -5.24
C GLU A 243 -29.34 -17.92 -4.40
N GLY A 244 -30.06 -16.93 -4.94
CA GLY A 244 -31.32 -16.45 -4.34
C GLY A 244 -31.58 -14.94 -4.45
N SER A 245 -30.64 -14.14 -4.95
CA SER A 245 -30.81 -12.67 -5.05
C SER A 245 -31.15 -12.15 -6.46
N GLY A 246 -31.22 -13.01 -7.47
CA GLY A 246 -31.46 -12.63 -8.87
C GLY A 246 -32.80 -11.90 -9.09
N ASP A 247 -33.89 -12.46 -8.56
CA ASP A 247 -35.24 -11.97 -8.82
C ASP A 247 -35.55 -10.64 -8.09
N ALA A 248 -34.97 -10.44 -6.90
CA ALA A 248 -35.14 -9.20 -6.13
C ALA A 248 -34.32 -8.02 -6.68
N ILE A 249 -33.17 -8.29 -7.31
CA ILE A 249 -32.33 -7.28 -7.94
C ILE A 249 -32.87 -6.92 -9.33
N GLU A 250 -33.44 -7.88 -10.06
CA GLU A 250 -34.05 -7.64 -11.37
C GLU A 250 -35.29 -6.72 -11.29
N ALA A 251 -36.10 -6.83 -10.23
CA ALA A 251 -37.25 -5.96 -9.98
C ALA A 251 -36.86 -4.50 -9.62
N GLY A 252 -35.64 -4.27 -9.09
CA GLY A 252 -35.14 -2.94 -8.73
C GLY A 252 -34.43 -2.18 -9.86
N LEU A 253 -34.11 -2.86 -10.97
CA LEU A 253 -33.37 -2.32 -12.12
C LEU A 253 -34.30 -1.78 -13.21
N ASN A 254 -35.32 -1.03 -12.82
CA ASN A 254 -36.16 -0.35 -13.79
C ASN A 254 -35.48 0.97 -14.22
N PHE A 255 -34.77 0.94 -15.36
CA PHE A 255 -34.07 2.11 -15.93
C PHE A 255 -35.02 3.19 -16.48
N ASP A 256 -36.34 3.00 -16.34
CA ASP A 256 -37.39 3.97 -16.68
C ASP A 256 -37.71 4.95 -15.55
N LEU A 257 -36.98 4.91 -14.44
CA LEU A 257 -37.13 5.89 -13.38
C LEU A 257 -36.58 7.27 -13.81
N PRO A 258 -37.26 8.38 -13.49
CA PRO A 258 -36.76 9.73 -13.75
C PRO A 258 -35.32 9.88 -13.27
N TYR A 259 -34.48 10.60 -14.01
CA TYR A 259 -33.02 10.71 -13.84
C TYR A 259 -32.58 10.93 -12.37
N GLU A 260 -33.38 11.66 -11.57
CA GLU A 260 -33.14 11.90 -10.14
C GLU A 260 -33.23 10.63 -9.27
N ASN A 261 -34.10 9.68 -9.60
CA ASN A 261 -34.25 8.42 -8.85
C ASN A 261 -33.16 7.40 -9.21
N PHE A 262 -32.67 7.39 -10.46
CA PHE A 262 -31.55 6.53 -10.87
C PHE A 262 -30.28 6.89 -10.09
N ILE A 263 -29.92 8.18 -10.05
CA ILE A 263 -28.75 8.65 -9.29
C ILE A 263 -28.91 8.31 -7.81
N ARG A 264 -30.10 8.50 -7.24
CA ARG A 264 -30.33 8.28 -5.81
C ARG A 264 -30.23 6.79 -5.42
N ILE A 265 -30.77 5.89 -6.25
CA ILE A 265 -30.67 4.44 -6.04
C ILE A 265 -29.24 3.95 -6.30
N PHE A 266 -28.62 4.39 -7.40
CA PHE A 266 -27.24 4.04 -7.75
C PHE A 266 -26.27 4.50 -6.67
N HIS A 267 -26.38 5.75 -6.20
CA HIS A 267 -25.51 6.30 -5.16
C HIS A 267 -25.70 5.57 -3.82
N LYS A 268 -26.94 5.20 -3.46
CA LYS A 268 -27.24 4.45 -2.23
C LYS A 268 -26.66 3.03 -2.28
N GLN A 269 -26.79 2.33 -3.42
CA GLN A 269 -26.20 1.01 -3.63
C GLN A 269 -24.67 1.07 -3.67
N TRP A 270 -24.11 2.09 -4.32
CA TRP A 270 -22.67 2.30 -4.39
C TRP A 270 -22.05 2.57 -3.01
N LEU A 271 -22.73 3.37 -2.18
CA LEU A 271 -22.32 3.59 -0.78
C LEU A 271 -22.38 2.31 0.06
N LEU A 272 -23.35 1.42 -0.19
CA LEU A 272 -23.43 0.12 0.49
C LEU A 272 -22.28 -0.81 0.07
N ILE A 273 -21.94 -0.84 -1.22
CA ILE A 273 -20.80 -1.60 -1.74
C ILE A 273 -19.49 -1.07 -1.14
N ILE A 274 -19.28 0.24 -1.14
CA ILE A 274 -18.09 0.86 -0.54
C ILE A 274 -18.00 0.53 0.95
N LYS A 275 -19.08 0.69 1.72
CA LYS A 275 -19.10 0.35 3.15
C LYS A 275 -18.75 -1.13 3.40
N ARG A 276 -19.25 -2.04 2.55
CA ARG A 276 -18.98 -3.48 2.70
C ARG A 276 -17.54 -3.83 2.33
N ILE A 277 -16.96 -3.19 1.32
CA ILE A 277 -15.54 -3.32 0.98
C ILE A 277 -14.66 -2.77 2.12
N THR A 278 -15.02 -1.62 2.70
CA THR A 278 -14.31 -1.05 3.85
C THR A 278 -14.36 -1.99 5.05
N LEU A 279 -15.53 -2.55 5.38
CA LEU A 279 -15.67 -3.54 6.44
C LEU A 279 -14.88 -4.82 6.17
N LEU A 280 -14.87 -5.33 4.93
CA LEU A 280 -14.06 -6.50 4.57
C LEU A 280 -12.55 -6.23 4.69
N MET A 281 -12.12 -5.00 4.38
CA MET A 281 -10.73 -4.57 4.55
C MET A 281 -10.36 -4.40 6.03
N GLU A 282 -11.29 -3.91 6.86
CA GLU A 282 -11.12 -3.78 8.31
C GLU A 282 -11.11 -5.17 8.99
N CYS A 283 -12.02 -6.08 8.63
CA CYS A 283 -12.00 -7.46 9.11
C CYS A 283 -10.71 -8.20 8.73
N ARG A 284 -10.21 -8.02 7.50
CA ARG A 284 -8.90 -8.56 7.09
C ARG A 284 -7.73 -7.95 7.86
N ALA A 285 -7.80 -6.67 8.21
CA ALA A 285 -6.77 -6.02 9.01
C ALA A 285 -6.77 -6.55 10.45
N ASP A 286 -7.95 -6.86 11.01
CA ASP A 286 -8.06 -7.43 12.36
C ASP A 286 -7.72 -8.93 12.40
N GLU A 287 -8.02 -9.71 11.34
CA GLU A 287 -7.51 -11.08 11.17
C GLU A 287 -5.98 -11.12 11.05
N LEU A 288 -5.37 -10.19 10.30
CA LEU A 288 -3.92 -10.04 10.23
C LEU A 288 -3.31 -9.66 11.59
N LYS A 289 -3.97 -8.79 12.37
CA LYS A 289 -3.54 -8.47 13.74
C LYS A 289 -3.68 -9.66 14.69
N LEU A 290 -4.72 -10.49 14.56
CA LEU A 290 -4.92 -11.71 15.35
C LEU A 290 -3.86 -12.78 15.02
N LEU A 291 -3.53 -12.97 13.74
CA LEU A 291 -2.43 -13.84 13.31
C LEU A 291 -1.08 -13.34 13.85
N MET A 292 -0.81 -12.04 13.81
CA MET A 292 0.41 -11.45 14.38
C MET A 292 0.47 -11.46 15.92
N LYS A 293 -0.67 -11.62 16.61
CA LYS A 293 -0.72 -11.74 18.07
C LYS A 293 -0.50 -13.17 18.54
N ASN A 294 -1.00 -14.15 17.80
CA ASN A 294 -0.83 -15.58 18.10
C ASN A 294 0.62 -16.05 17.90
N ASP A 295 1.39 -15.42 17.02
CA ASP A 295 2.83 -15.70 16.86
C ASP A 295 3.71 -15.12 18.01
N ASN A 296 3.13 -14.34 18.92
CA ASN A 296 3.83 -13.70 20.04
C ASN A 296 3.41 -14.21 21.43
N ASP A 297 2.61 -15.28 21.54
CA ASP A 297 2.27 -15.92 22.82
C ASP A 297 3.25 -17.07 23.14
N PRO A 298 4.11 -16.96 24.17
CA PRO A 298 5.16 -17.94 24.47
C PRO A 298 4.66 -19.19 25.25
N THR A 299 3.39 -19.57 25.15
CA THR A 299 2.80 -20.63 26.01
C THR A 299 2.31 -21.90 25.32
N VAL A 300 2.41 -22.04 23.99
CA VAL A 300 1.90 -23.25 23.30
C VAL A 300 3.00 -24.26 22.90
N ALA A 301 4.27 -24.00 23.20
CA ALA A 301 5.37 -24.93 22.88
C ALA A 301 5.58 -26.09 23.88
N GLN A 302 4.58 -26.45 24.69
CA GLN A 302 4.62 -27.61 25.59
C GLN A 302 3.30 -28.39 25.57
N SER A 303 3.05 -29.15 24.52
CA SER A 303 2.29 -30.42 24.57
C SER A 303 2.21 -31.04 23.18
N ASN A 304 3.22 -31.84 22.85
CA ASN A 304 3.13 -33.15 22.19
C ASN A 304 4.54 -33.70 21.99
#